data_AF-A0A961KP97-F1
#
_entry.id   AF-A0A961KP97-F1
#
_cell.length_a   1.000
_cell.length_b   1.000
_cell.length_c   1.000
_cell.angle_alpha   90.00
_cell.angle_beta   90.00
_cell.angle_gamma   90.00
#
_symmetry.space_group_name_H-M   'P 1'
#
loop_
_entity.id
_entity.type
_entity.pdbx_description
1 polymer ?
#
loop_
_entity_poly.entity_id
_entity_poly.type
_entity_poly.pdbx_seq_one_letter_code
_entity_poly.pdbx_strand_id
1 'polypeptide(L)'
;MLPEDFSRTGLHVSRRNGPPPARFQVLGERSTGTNLVKRLVARNTGLHPTEALGWKHGLAQAVAIPADLAVICMMRNAADWALSMHRRPWHAVAPMQALTFSEFIRAPWQSHVDRVQYFRAAPEGAIRGQPLQQDRDPITGGAFENIFALRRAKQAGLLSYLGRGCTVAILRLETVQAGQEETIGRLRAALGVADDGAPVRPVKRRLGSKFVPSVSPRPATPDRIGAADMAFIADQIDHAFEARLGYFY
;
A
#
# COMPACT_ATOMS: atom_id res chain seq x y z
N MET A 1 14.82 -4.00 11.22
CA MET A 1 13.88 -3.32 12.15
C MET A 1 13.74 -1.87 11.70
N LEU A 2 12.60 -1.21 11.91
CA LEU A 2 12.50 0.24 11.67
C LEU A 2 13.36 1.01 12.69
N PRO A 3 14.08 2.07 12.28
CA PRO A 3 14.83 2.92 13.21
C PRO A 3 13.89 3.74 14.09
N GLU A 4 14.38 4.16 15.27
CA GLU A 4 13.62 4.91 16.27
C GLU A 4 13.08 6.25 15.74
N ASP A 5 13.83 6.88 14.83
CA ASP A 5 13.48 8.18 14.26
C ASP A 5 12.44 8.09 13.12
N PHE A 6 12.04 6.88 12.70
CA PHE A 6 11.08 6.71 11.61
C PHE A 6 9.74 7.41 11.87
N SER A 7 9.26 7.38 13.12
CA SER A 7 8.00 8.01 13.52
C SER A 7 7.95 9.51 13.17
N ARG A 8 9.12 10.17 13.25
CA ARG A 8 9.31 11.58 12.87
C ARG A 8 9.58 11.74 11.38
N THR A 9 10.48 10.94 10.81
CA THR A 9 11.00 11.18 9.44
C THR A 9 10.12 10.61 8.33
N GLY A 10 9.35 9.55 8.63
CA GLY A 10 8.42 8.84 7.74
C GLY A 10 9.03 8.19 6.50
N LEU A 11 10.36 8.12 6.42
CA LEU A 11 11.10 7.43 5.36
C LEU A 11 12.34 6.79 5.97
N HIS A 12 12.48 5.49 5.76
CA HIS A 12 13.69 4.75 6.06
C HIS A 12 14.09 3.91 4.85
N VAL A 13 15.38 3.86 4.56
CA VAL A 13 15.95 3.03 3.49
C VAL A 13 17.00 2.11 4.09
N SER A 14 16.85 0.81 3.85
CA SER A 14 17.87 -0.20 4.12
C SER A 14 18.40 -0.67 2.77
N ARG A 15 19.65 -0.33 2.47
CA ARG A 15 20.29 -0.67 1.20
C ARG A 15 21.06 -1.98 1.34
N ARG A 16 20.93 -2.86 0.36
CA ARG A 16 21.82 -4.02 0.23
C ARG A 16 23.23 -3.53 -0.14
N ASN A 17 24.26 -4.24 0.34
CA ASN A 17 25.62 -4.03 -0.16
C ASN A 17 25.70 -4.39 -1.65
N GLY A 18 26.36 -3.53 -2.43
CA GLY A 18 26.54 -3.70 -3.88
C GLY A 18 26.21 -2.43 -4.67
N PRO A 19 26.07 -2.55 -6.00
CA PRO A 19 25.71 -1.44 -6.86
C PRO A 19 24.35 -0.83 -6.50
N PRO A 20 24.11 0.45 -6.83
CA PRO A 20 22.78 1.04 -6.74
C PRO A 20 21.73 0.23 -7.53
N PRO A 21 20.47 0.24 -7.08
CA PRO A 21 19.39 -0.41 -7.82
C PRO A 21 19.22 0.24 -9.20
N ALA A 22 18.84 -0.56 -10.20
CA ALA A 22 18.48 -0.08 -11.54
C ALA A 22 16.95 -0.04 -11.72
N ARG A 23 16.22 -0.81 -10.91
CA ARG A 23 14.77 -0.95 -10.98
C ARG A 23 14.14 -0.67 -9.64
N PHE A 24 12.85 -0.38 -9.65
CA PHE A 24 12.07 -0.28 -8.42
C PHE A 24 10.67 -0.83 -8.59
N GLN A 25 10.10 -1.30 -7.48
CA GLN A 25 8.69 -1.66 -7.40
C GLN A 25 8.08 -1.06 -6.14
N VAL A 26 6.93 -0.41 -6.29
CA VAL A 26 6.17 0.14 -5.17
C VAL A 26 5.11 -0.87 -4.75
N LEU A 27 5.20 -1.32 -3.51
CA LEU A 27 4.24 -2.21 -2.85
C LEU A 27 3.50 -1.43 -1.76
N GLY A 28 2.28 -1.83 -1.47
CA GLY A 28 1.50 -1.22 -0.41
C GLY A 28 0.05 -1.64 -0.48
N GLU A 29 -0.67 -1.49 0.61
CA GLU A 29 -2.11 -1.75 0.61
C GLU A 29 -2.82 -0.83 -0.40
N ARG A 30 -4.06 -1.18 -0.74
CA ARG A 30 -4.92 -0.24 -1.46
C ARG A 30 -4.96 1.08 -0.70
N SER A 31 -5.11 2.19 -1.41
CA SER A 31 -5.24 3.52 -0.80
C SER A 31 -4.00 4.04 -0.03
N THR A 32 -2.79 3.52 -0.28
CA THR A 32 -1.53 4.01 0.34
C THR A 32 -0.67 4.89 -0.58
N GLY A 33 -1.21 5.30 -1.74
CA GLY A 33 -0.50 6.18 -2.68
C GLY A 33 0.56 5.50 -3.54
N THR A 34 0.51 4.18 -3.71
CA THR A 34 1.47 3.43 -4.55
C THR A 34 1.61 3.99 -5.97
N ASN A 35 0.53 4.45 -6.60
CA ASN A 35 0.59 5.08 -7.92
C ASN A 35 1.28 6.45 -7.92
N LEU A 36 1.09 7.25 -6.86
CA LEU A 36 1.74 8.55 -6.67
C LEU A 36 3.26 8.35 -6.64
N VAL A 37 3.73 7.48 -5.75
CA VAL A 37 5.16 7.21 -5.58
C VAL A 37 5.75 6.54 -6.82
N LYS A 38 5.04 5.58 -7.45
CA LYS A 38 5.48 4.97 -8.71
C LYS A 38 5.75 6.03 -9.79
N ARG A 39 4.83 6.98 -9.95
CA ARG A 39 4.98 8.05 -10.94
C ARG A 39 6.04 9.06 -10.54
N LEU A 40 6.15 9.39 -9.25
CA LEU A 40 7.10 10.38 -8.73
C LEU A 40 8.54 9.88 -8.89
N VAL A 41 8.82 8.64 -8.47
CA VAL A 41 10.16 8.02 -8.60
C VAL A 41 10.54 7.86 -10.06
N ALA A 42 9.65 7.32 -10.90
CA ALA A 42 9.93 7.14 -12.33
C ALA A 42 10.16 8.46 -13.09
N ARG A 43 9.64 9.59 -12.59
CA ARG A 43 9.86 10.92 -13.18
C ARG A 43 11.12 11.59 -12.69
N ASN A 44 11.67 11.20 -11.56
CA ASN A 44 12.72 11.96 -10.91
C ASN A 44 13.93 11.09 -10.57
N THR A 45 14.04 9.90 -11.14
CA THR A 45 15.21 9.03 -10.96
C THR A 45 15.48 8.30 -12.27
N GLY A 46 16.68 7.75 -12.41
CA GLY A 46 17.01 6.80 -13.48
C GLY A 46 16.43 5.40 -13.27
N LEU A 47 15.63 5.17 -12.21
CA LEU A 47 15.12 3.84 -11.89
C LEU A 47 13.94 3.46 -12.79
N HIS A 48 13.95 2.22 -13.29
CA HIS A 48 12.87 1.69 -14.11
C HIS A 48 11.79 1.01 -13.24
N PRO A 49 10.51 1.37 -13.36
CA PRO A 49 9.44 0.71 -12.62
C PRO A 49 9.22 -0.72 -13.12
N THR A 50 9.00 -1.66 -12.21
CA THR A 50 8.68 -3.07 -12.52
C THR A 50 7.52 -3.62 -11.70
N GLU A 51 7.05 -4.81 -12.06
CA GLU A 51 6.01 -5.59 -11.36
C GLU A 51 6.50 -7.03 -11.09
N ALA A 52 7.83 -7.20 -11.00
CA ALA A 52 8.50 -8.50 -10.83
C ALA A 52 8.10 -9.25 -9.55
N LEU A 53 7.68 -8.54 -8.50
CA LEU A 53 7.17 -9.10 -7.23
C LEU A 53 5.64 -9.30 -7.27
N GLY A 54 5.03 -9.30 -8.46
CA GLY A 54 3.60 -9.49 -8.64
C GLY A 54 2.76 -8.27 -8.29
N TRP A 55 1.49 -8.53 -7.94
CA TRP A 55 0.50 -7.48 -7.72
C TRP A 55 0.81 -6.65 -6.47
N LYS A 56 0.97 -5.34 -6.66
CA LYS A 56 1.42 -4.39 -5.63
C LYS A 56 0.60 -4.32 -4.34
N HIS A 57 -0.64 -4.82 -4.34
CA HIS A 57 -1.56 -4.79 -3.20
C HIS A 57 -1.71 -6.14 -2.50
N GLY A 58 -1.11 -7.20 -3.04
CA GLY A 58 -1.14 -8.52 -2.42
C GLY A 58 -0.23 -8.61 -1.21
N LEU A 59 -0.29 -9.76 -0.54
CA LEU A 59 0.72 -10.16 0.44
C LEU A 59 2.09 -10.32 -0.22
N ALA A 60 3.16 -10.26 0.57
CA ALA A 60 4.51 -10.40 0.08
C ALA A 60 4.71 -11.77 -0.58
N GLN A 61 4.92 -11.77 -1.90
CA GLN A 61 5.16 -12.96 -2.71
C GLN A 61 6.40 -12.72 -3.56
N ALA A 62 7.39 -13.59 -3.46
CA ALA A 62 8.59 -13.55 -4.28
C ALA A 62 9.26 -14.92 -4.28
N VAL A 63 9.59 -15.45 -5.46
CA VAL A 63 10.52 -16.59 -5.56
C VAL A 63 11.93 -16.14 -5.15
N ALA A 64 12.34 -14.98 -5.64
CA ALA A 64 13.54 -14.26 -5.25
C ALA A 64 13.32 -12.75 -5.43
N ILE A 65 14.08 -11.94 -4.69
CA ILE A 65 14.10 -10.48 -4.90
C ILE A 65 15.35 -10.16 -5.72
N PRO A 66 15.21 -9.60 -6.95
CA PRO A 66 16.36 -9.27 -7.77
C PRO A 66 17.33 -8.30 -7.09
N ALA A 67 18.62 -8.53 -7.30
CA ALA A 67 19.71 -7.76 -6.70
C ALA A 67 19.66 -6.26 -7.01
N ASP A 68 19.18 -5.92 -8.20
CA ASP A 68 19.09 -4.59 -8.78
C ASP A 68 17.75 -3.88 -8.48
N LEU A 69 16.90 -4.49 -7.64
CA LEU A 69 15.56 -3.98 -7.33
C LEU A 69 15.52 -3.26 -5.98
N ALA A 70 15.06 -2.01 -5.99
CA ALA A 70 14.57 -1.34 -4.79
C ALA A 70 13.09 -1.63 -4.56
N VAL A 71 12.74 -2.16 -3.40
CA VAL A 71 11.35 -2.37 -2.99
C VAL A 71 10.89 -1.17 -2.16
N ILE A 72 9.88 -0.44 -2.60
CA ILE A 72 9.34 0.71 -1.87
C ILE A 72 8.00 0.32 -1.25
N CYS A 73 7.96 0.14 0.06
CA CYS A 73 6.80 -0.28 0.83
C CYS A 73 6.08 0.95 1.41
N MET A 74 4.83 1.14 0.98
CA MET A 74 4.01 2.28 1.38
C MET A 74 3.23 2.03 2.66
N MET A 75 3.27 3.00 3.56
CA MET A 75 2.50 3.07 4.81
C MET A 75 1.54 4.27 4.77
N ARG A 76 0.47 4.21 5.56
CA ARG A 76 -0.52 5.29 5.68
C ARG A 76 -1.20 5.22 7.03
N ASN A 77 -1.68 6.33 7.59
CA ASN A 77 -2.56 6.31 8.75
C ASN A 77 -3.81 5.42 8.53
N ALA A 78 -4.17 4.60 9.51
CA ALA A 78 -5.23 3.59 9.45
C ALA A 78 -6.63 4.21 9.32
N ALA A 79 -6.91 5.33 9.98
CA ALA A 79 -8.20 6.01 9.91
C ALA A 79 -8.43 6.63 8.52
N ASP A 80 -7.45 7.39 8.02
CA ASP A 80 -7.48 7.97 6.67
C ASP A 80 -7.51 6.90 5.57
N TRP A 81 -6.82 5.80 5.82
CA TRP A 81 -6.83 4.62 4.97
C TRP A 81 -8.22 3.97 4.93
N ALA A 82 -8.87 3.76 6.08
CA ALA A 82 -10.20 3.16 6.17
C ALA A 82 -11.26 4.00 5.44
N LEU A 83 -11.24 5.32 5.62
CA LEU A 83 -12.10 6.24 4.86
C LEU A 83 -11.87 6.12 3.35
N SER A 84 -10.60 5.98 2.94
CA SER A 84 -10.26 5.83 1.52
C SER A 84 -10.68 4.47 0.96
N MET A 85 -10.57 3.40 1.75
CA MET A 85 -11.07 2.06 1.44
C MET A 85 -12.58 2.05 1.24
N HIS A 86 -13.35 2.64 2.15
CA HIS A 86 -14.80 2.72 2.01
C HIS A 86 -15.22 3.60 0.82
N ARG A 87 -14.51 4.70 0.57
CA ARG A 87 -14.79 5.58 -0.59
C ARG A 87 -14.63 4.84 -1.92
N ARG A 88 -13.62 3.97 -2.04
CA ARG A 88 -13.33 3.19 -3.27
C ARG A 88 -12.86 1.78 -2.90
N PRO A 89 -13.77 0.87 -2.56
CA PRO A 89 -13.46 -0.48 -2.09
C PRO A 89 -13.12 -1.37 -3.30
N TRP A 90 -11.95 -1.12 -3.89
CA TRP A 90 -11.50 -1.84 -5.08
C TRP A 90 -11.54 -3.35 -4.90
N HIS A 91 -12.18 -4.05 -5.84
CA HIS A 91 -12.35 -5.50 -5.87
C HIS A 91 -13.30 -6.06 -4.80
N ALA A 92 -13.91 -5.22 -3.97
CA ALA A 92 -14.90 -5.68 -3.01
C ALA A 92 -16.16 -6.19 -3.72
N VAL A 93 -16.74 -7.27 -3.20
CA VAL A 93 -18.03 -7.80 -3.70
C VAL A 93 -19.16 -6.79 -3.52
N ALA A 94 -20.23 -6.92 -4.30
CA ALA A 94 -21.34 -5.96 -4.27
C ALA A 94 -21.95 -5.73 -2.86
N PRO A 95 -22.19 -6.77 -2.04
CA PRO A 95 -22.67 -6.58 -0.66
C PRO A 95 -21.77 -5.68 0.19
N MET A 96 -20.44 -5.84 0.08
CA MET A 96 -19.47 -4.99 0.80
C MET A 96 -19.55 -3.53 0.37
N GLN A 97 -19.86 -3.25 -0.91
CA GLN A 97 -19.96 -1.88 -1.42
C GLN A 97 -21.24 -1.15 -0.97
N ALA A 98 -22.24 -1.90 -0.50
CA ALA A 98 -23.54 -1.40 -0.05
C ALA A 98 -23.59 -1.10 1.46
N LEU A 99 -22.56 -1.47 2.22
CA LEU A 99 -22.47 -1.21 3.66
C LEU A 99 -22.22 0.27 3.95
N THR A 100 -22.79 0.78 5.04
CA THR A 100 -22.34 2.06 5.62
C THR A 100 -20.91 1.96 6.11
N PHE A 101 -20.24 3.09 6.39
CA PHE A 101 -18.86 3.06 6.87
C PHE A 101 -18.71 2.23 8.15
N SER A 102 -19.63 2.40 9.10
CA SER A 102 -19.62 1.69 10.39
C SER A 102 -19.76 0.17 10.19
N GLU A 103 -20.67 -0.28 9.33
CA GLU A 103 -20.81 -1.70 9.01
C GLU A 103 -19.61 -2.23 8.22
N PHE A 104 -19.10 -1.45 7.26
CA PHE A 104 -17.99 -1.83 6.38
C PHE A 104 -16.72 -2.16 7.15
N ILE A 105 -16.36 -1.35 8.16
CA ILE A 105 -15.14 -1.59 8.94
C ILE A 105 -15.26 -2.79 9.88
N ARG A 106 -16.48 -3.25 10.18
CA ARG A 106 -16.77 -4.39 11.06
C ARG A 106 -17.05 -5.69 10.29
N ALA A 107 -17.30 -5.61 8.99
CA ALA A 107 -17.62 -6.75 8.15
C ALA A 107 -16.37 -7.53 7.72
N PRO A 108 -16.44 -8.86 7.60
CA PRO A 108 -15.40 -9.67 6.99
C PRO A 108 -15.05 -9.18 5.59
N TRP A 109 -13.75 -9.02 5.31
CA TRP A 109 -13.31 -8.51 4.01
C TRP A 109 -13.55 -9.53 2.90
N GLN A 110 -14.45 -9.20 1.98
CA GLN A 110 -14.76 -10.04 0.83
C GLN A 110 -14.41 -9.33 -0.48
N SER A 111 -13.55 -9.96 -1.27
CA SER A 111 -13.13 -9.46 -2.58
C SER A 111 -13.03 -10.57 -3.61
N HIS A 112 -13.16 -10.20 -4.88
CA HIS A 112 -13.11 -11.12 -6.01
C HIS A 112 -12.32 -10.53 -7.18
N VAL A 113 -11.94 -11.39 -8.11
CA VAL A 113 -11.28 -10.98 -9.35
C VAL A 113 -12.32 -10.39 -10.31
N ASP A 114 -12.36 -9.06 -10.42
CA ASP A 114 -13.25 -8.31 -11.33
C ASP A 114 -12.54 -7.82 -12.61
N ARG A 115 -11.26 -7.45 -12.50
CA ARG A 115 -10.42 -6.86 -13.56
C ARG A 115 -9.20 -7.75 -13.77
N VAL A 116 -9.41 -8.86 -14.48
CA VAL A 116 -8.41 -9.93 -14.73
C VAL A 116 -7.06 -9.38 -15.23
N GLN A 117 -7.07 -8.30 -16.01
CA GLN A 117 -5.86 -7.64 -16.51
C GLN A 117 -4.90 -7.16 -15.41
N TYR A 118 -5.37 -6.99 -14.17
CA TYR A 118 -4.53 -6.61 -13.02
C TYR A 118 -3.85 -7.80 -12.36
N PHE A 119 -4.26 -9.03 -12.65
CA PHE A 119 -3.87 -10.22 -11.89
C PHE A 119 -3.02 -11.21 -12.68
N ARG A 120 -2.96 -11.12 -14.02
CA ARG A 120 -2.03 -11.85 -14.95
C ARG A 120 -1.63 -13.28 -14.51
N ALA A 121 -2.54 -14.05 -13.92
CA ALA A 121 -2.22 -15.33 -13.28
C ALA A 121 -2.75 -16.54 -14.06
N ALA A 122 -3.82 -16.36 -14.84
CA ALA A 122 -4.52 -17.45 -15.51
C ALA A 122 -5.46 -16.91 -16.62
N PRO A 123 -5.99 -17.77 -17.51
CA PRO A 123 -7.00 -17.39 -18.49
C PRO A 123 -8.20 -16.68 -17.86
N GLU A 124 -8.70 -15.64 -18.51
CA GLU A 124 -9.73 -14.74 -17.96
C GLU A 124 -10.99 -15.46 -17.48
N GLY A 125 -11.52 -16.38 -18.29
CA GLY A 125 -12.73 -17.13 -17.96
C GLY A 125 -12.58 -18.05 -16.73
N ALA A 126 -11.35 -18.41 -16.36
CA ALA A 126 -11.09 -19.33 -15.26
C ALA A 126 -11.06 -18.63 -13.89
N ILE A 127 -10.72 -17.34 -13.83
CA ILE A 127 -10.52 -16.64 -12.56
C ILE A 127 -11.50 -15.51 -12.29
N ARG A 128 -12.20 -14.98 -13.30
CA ARG A 128 -13.21 -13.93 -13.11
C ARG A 128 -14.27 -14.37 -12.11
N GLY A 129 -14.60 -13.50 -11.15
CA GLY A 129 -15.59 -13.77 -10.10
C GLY A 129 -15.07 -14.65 -8.95
N GLN A 130 -13.93 -15.31 -9.09
CA GLN A 130 -13.34 -16.11 -8.01
C GLN A 130 -12.86 -15.22 -6.87
N PRO A 131 -12.87 -15.73 -5.62
CA PRO A 131 -12.30 -15.00 -4.49
C PRO A 131 -10.85 -14.61 -4.75
N LEU A 132 -10.53 -13.35 -4.46
CA LEU A 132 -9.18 -12.84 -4.65
C LEU A 132 -8.27 -13.37 -3.52
N GLN A 133 -7.49 -14.41 -3.81
CA GLN A 133 -6.65 -15.09 -2.82
C GLN A 133 -5.58 -14.18 -2.19
N GLN A 134 -5.11 -13.15 -2.89
CA GLN A 134 -4.15 -12.17 -2.34
C GLN A 134 -4.76 -11.22 -1.28
N ASP A 135 -6.06 -11.34 -1.02
CA ASP A 135 -6.80 -10.67 0.04
C ASP A 135 -7.30 -11.65 1.12
N ARG A 136 -6.85 -12.91 1.09
CA ARG A 136 -7.18 -13.94 2.08
C ARG A 136 -5.99 -14.26 2.97
N ASP A 137 -6.27 -14.84 4.13
CA ASP A 137 -5.24 -15.36 5.02
C ASP A 137 -4.43 -16.44 4.27
N PRO A 138 -3.10 -16.29 4.14
CA PRO A 138 -2.28 -17.22 3.37
C PRO A 138 -2.11 -18.58 4.06
N ILE A 139 -2.42 -18.69 5.35
CA ILE A 139 -2.31 -19.92 6.13
C ILE A 139 -3.64 -20.66 6.13
N THR A 140 -4.74 -19.97 6.45
CA THR A 140 -6.06 -20.61 6.59
C THR A 140 -6.88 -20.62 5.30
N GLY A 141 -6.55 -19.76 4.33
CA GLY A 141 -7.36 -19.53 3.13
C GLY A 141 -8.69 -18.82 3.41
N GLY A 142 -8.91 -18.36 4.65
CA GLY A 142 -10.12 -17.66 5.08
C GLY A 142 -10.14 -16.19 4.69
N ALA A 143 -11.33 -15.58 4.73
CA ALA A 143 -11.45 -14.13 4.70
C ALA A 143 -10.98 -13.55 6.05
N PHE A 144 -10.39 -12.36 6.02
CA PHE A 144 -10.08 -11.65 7.25
C PHE A 144 -11.37 -11.12 7.90
N GLU A 145 -11.42 -11.17 9.23
CA GLU A 145 -12.57 -10.75 10.05
C GLU A 145 -13.02 -9.31 9.76
N ASN A 146 -12.06 -8.45 9.39
CA ASN A 146 -12.32 -7.10 8.91
C ASN A 146 -11.10 -6.55 8.13
N ILE A 147 -11.23 -5.32 7.65
CA ILE A 147 -10.17 -4.65 6.89
C ILE A 147 -8.90 -4.41 7.73
N PHE A 148 -9.00 -4.26 9.06
CA PHE A 148 -7.84 -4.05 9.92
C PHE A 148 -7.04 -5.34 10.13
N ALA A 149 -7.72 -6.49 10.25
CA ALA A 149 -7.04 -7.79 10.23
C ALA A 149 -6.27 -8.01 8.91
N LEU A 150 -6.89 -7.71 7.77
CA LEU A 150 -6.22 -7.71 6.46
C LEU A 150 -5.01 -6.76 6.44
N ARG A 151 -5.18 -5.54 6.96
CA ARG A 151 -4.14 -4.51 7.02
C ARG A 151 -2.93 -4.97 7.82
N ARG A 152 -3.14 -5.50 9.04
CA ARG A 152 -2.04 -6.01 9.90
C ARG A 152 -1.24 -7.08 9.17
N ALA A 153 -1.90 -8.04 8.53
CA ALA A 153 -1.23 -9.07 7.74
C ALA A 153 -0.40 -8.49 6.58
N LYS A 154 -0.94 -7.49 5.86
CA LYS A 154 -0.24 -6.83 4.76
C LYS A 154 0.93 -5.97 5.22
N GLN A 155 0.78 -5.21 6.29
CA GLN A 155 1.85 -4.41 6.87
C GLN A 155 3.00 -5.29 7.38
N ALA A 156 2.69 -6.41 8.04
CA ALA A 156 3.70 -7.39 8.43
C ALA A 156 4.46 -7.93 7.21
N GLY A 157 3.73 -8.26 6.13
CA GLY A 157 4.33 -8.66 4.85
C GLY A 157 5.25 -7.57 4.26
N LEU A 158 4.82 -6.31 4.24
CA LEU A 158 5.61 -5.18 3.74
C LEU A 158 6.88 -4.96 4.57
N LEU A 159 6.79 -4.99 5.89
CA LEU A 159 7.96 -4.79 6.75
C LEU A 159 8.92 -5.97 6.77
N SER A 160 8.44 -7.17 6.44
CA SER A 160 9.31 -8.33 6.31
C SER A 160 10.44 -8.09 5.28
N TYR A 161 10.25 -7.20 4.30
CA TYR A 161 11.31 -6.83 3.34
C TYR A 161 12.57 -6.23 3.99
N LEU A 162 12.48 -5.64 5.19
CA LEU A 162 13.64 -5.22 5.97
C LEU A 162 14.58 -6.39 6.34
N GLY A 163 14.06 -7.61 6.38
CA GLY A 163 14.80 -8.83 6.69
C GLY A 163 15.07 -9.75 5.51
N ARG A 164 14.73 -9.35 4.27
CA ARG A 164 14.82 -10.21 3.07
C ARG A 164 16.11 -10.04 2.26
N GLY A 165 17.12 -9.34 2.81
CA GLY A 165 18.42 -9.17 2.15
C GLY A 165 18.37 -8.34 0.85
N CYS A 166 17.37 -7.48 0.68
CA CYS A 166 17.20 -6.62 -0.48
C CYS A 166 17.34 -5.13 -0.14
N THR A 167 17.47 -4.29 -1.17
CA THR A 167 17.30 -2.85 -1.01
C THR A 167 15.82 -2.53 -0.83
N VAL A 168 15.45 -1.92 0.28
CA VAL A 168 14.06 -1.60 0.63
C VAL A 168 13.94 -0.20 1.21
N ALA A 169 12.86 0.50 0.85
CA ALA A 169 12.44 1.74 1.47
C ALA A 169 11.07 1.55 2.12
N ILE A 170 10.91 1.97 3.38
CA ILE A 170 9.60 2.13 4.02
C ILE A 170 9.25 3.60 3.97
N LEU A 171 8.06 3.94 3.46
CA LEU A 171 7.68 5.33 3.17
C LEU A 171 6.21 5.58 3.52
N ARG A 172 5.97 6.63 4.34
CA ARG A 172 4.62 7.11 4.62
C ARG A 172 4.06 7.94 3.47
N LEU A 173 2.78 7.75 3.17
CA LEU A 173 2.07 8.60 2.21
C LEU A 173 2.09 10.07 2.66
N GLU A 174 1.91 10.32 3.95
CA GLU A 174 1.85 11.67 4.52
C GLU A 174 3.17 12.42 4.31
N THR A 175 4.31 11.73 4.42
CA THR A 175 5.63 12.29 4.13
C THR A 175 5.76 12.73 2.66
N VAL A 176 5.28 11.90 1.72
CA VAL A 176 5.28 12.25 0.29
C VAL A 176 4.38 13.46 0.01
N GLN A 177 3.23 13.53 0.69
CA GLN A 177 2.26 14.60 0.51
C GLN A 177 2.74 15.93 1.10
N ALA A 178 3.48 15.88 2.21
CA ALA A 178 4.07 17.06 2.84
C ALA A 178 5.21 17.67 1.99
N GLY A 179 6.01 16.85 1.31
CA GLY A 179 7.11 17.34 0.49
C GLY A 179 7.62 16.32 -0.54
N GLN A 180 7.15 16.44 -1.79
CA GLN A 180 7.57 15.54 -2.88
C GLN A 180 9.04 15.73 -3.27
N GLU A 181 9.53 16.98 -3.24
CA GLU A 181 10.92 17.31 -3.56
C GLU A 181 11.89 16.76 -2.53
N GLU A 182 11.67 17.08 -1.25
CA GLU A 182 12.46 16.56 -0.14
C GLU A 182 12.45 15.02 -0.12
N THR A 183 11.27 14.39 -0.31
CA THR A 183 11.16 12.94 -0.36
C THR A 183 12.02 12.34 -1.46
N ILE A 184 12.04 12.94 -2.65
CA ILE A 184 12.85 12.44 -3.78
C ILE A 184 14.33 12.64 -3.54
N GLY A 185 14.76 13.80 -3.01
CA GLY A 185 16.15 14.03 -2.64
C GLY A 185 16.65 12.98 -1.64
N ARG A 186 15.86 12.73 -0.60
CA ARG A 186 16.17 11.70 0.42
C ARG A 186 16.21 10.29 -0.17
N LEU A 187 15.28 9.94 -1.07
CA LEU A 187 15.29 8.63 -1.75
C LEU A 187 16.51 8.46 -2.66
N ARG A 188 16.85 9.46 -3.49
CA ARG A 188 18.04 9.42 -4.37
C ARG A 188 19.30 9.19 -3.55
N ALA A 189 19.52 10.01 -2.53
CA ALA A 189 20.68 9.94 -1.66
C ALA A 189 20.78 8.56 -0.98
N ALA A 190 19.69 8.08 -0.38
CA ALA A 190 19.71 6.83 0.37
C ALA A 190 19.80 5.57 -0.52
N LEU A 191 19.28 5.62 -1.74
CA LEU A 191 19.43 4.54 -2.72
C LEU A 191 20.79 4.58 -3.45
N GLY A 192 21.54 5.69 -3.33
CA GLY A 192 22.77 5.91 -4.08
C GLY A 192 22.54 6.09 -5.58
N VAL A 193 21.37 6.62 -5.96
CA VAL A 193 21.04 6.90 -7.36
C VAL A 193 21.58 8.28 -7.72
N ALA A 194 22.17 8.40 -8.92
CA ALA A 194 22.71 9.66 -9.40
C ALA A 194 21.65 10.77 -9.37
N ASP A 195 22.07 11.95 -8.90
CA ASP A 195 21.33 13.19 -9.04
C ASP A 195 21.89 13.95 -10.23
N ASP A 196 21.05 14.23 -11.22
CA ASP A 196 21.40 15.00 -12.41
C ASP A 196 21.28 16.52 -12.18
N GLY A 197 20.94 16.95 -10.97
CA GLY A 197 20.71 18.35 -10.62
C GLY A 197 19.41 18.92 -11.19
N ALA A 198 18.59 18.10 -11.86
CA ALA A 198 17.35 18.56 -12.45
C ALA A 198 16.30 18.83 -11.34
N PRO A 199 15.50 19.91 -11.47
CA PRO A 199 14.42 20.19 -10.53
C PRO A 199 13.43 19.03 -10.43
N VAL A 200 12.96 18.73 -9.21
CA VAL A 200 11.96 17.68 -9.01
C VAL A 200 10.66 18.05 -9.72
N ARG A 201 10.15 17.11 -10.52
CA ARG A 201 8.90 17.19 -11.27
C ARG A 201 7.77 16.60 -10.44
N PRO A 202 6.97 17.43 -9.74
CA PRO A 202 5.92 16.93 -8.85
C PRO A 202 4.78 16.29 -9.64
N VAL A 203 4.05 15.41 -8.95
CA VAL A 203 2.80 14.83 -9.43
C VAL A 203 1.64 15.61 -8.82
N LYS A 204 1.01 16.47 -9.63
CA LYS A 204 -0.13 17.30 -9.23
C LYS A 204 -1.49 16.65 -9.52
N ARG A 205 -1.55 15.73 -10.49
CA ARG A 205 -2.81 15.09 -10.92
C ARG A 205 -3.12 13.88 -10.05
N ARG A 206 -4.41 13.66 -9.77
CA ARG A 206 -4.91 12.41 -9.19
C ARG A 206 -4.58 11.25 -10.12
N LEU A 207 -3.97 10.20 -9.58
CA LEU A 207 -3.60 9.00 -10.32
C LEU A 207 -4.52 7.81 -10.00
N GLY A 208 -4.58 6.86 -10.92
CA GLY A 208 -5.42 5.66 -10.84
C GLY A 208 -6.67 5.74 -11.72
N SER A 209 -7.23 4.58 -12.03
CA SER A 209 -8.46 4.49 -12.82
C SER A 209 -9.65 5.08 -12.06
N LYS A 210 -10.66 5.54 -12.80
CA LYS A 210 -11.97 5.87 -12.23
C LYS A 210 -12.53 4.61 -11.56
N PHE A 211 -12.92 4.75 -10.29
CA PHE A 211 -13.63 3.69 -9.58
C PHE A 211 -15.05 3.60 -10.15
N VAL A 212 -15.44 2.39 -10.55
CA VAL A 212 -16.77 2.08 -11.06
C VAL A 212 -17.42 1.19 -10.01
N PRO A 213 -18.43 1.67 -9.28
CA PRO A 213 -19.08 0.87 -8.24
C PRO A 213 -19.90 -0.27 -8.86
N SER A 214 -20.04 -1.37 -8.13
CA SER A 214 -20.91 -2.49 -8.52
C SER A 214 -22.34 -2.33 -8.02
N VAL A 215 -22.61 -1.33 -7.17
CA VAL A 215 -23.94 -1.01 -6.64
C VAL A 215 -24.20 0.49 -6.75
N SER A 216 -25.46 0.88 -6.93
CA SER A 216 -25.89 2.28 -6.98
C SER A 216 -27.32 2.42 -6.44
N PRO A 217 -27.61 3.30 -5.47
CA PRO A 217 -26.66 4.19 -4.79
C PRO A 217 -25.71 3.44 -3.84
N ARG A 218 -24.61 4.09 -3.46
CA ARG A 218 -23.71 3.64 -2.38
C ARG A 218 -23.85 4.56 -1.17
N PRO A 219 -23.74 4.03 0.06
CA PRO A 219 -23.62 4.88 1.24
C PRO A 219 -22.46 5.87 1.12
N ALA A 220 -22.69 7.11 1.54
CA ALA A 220 -21.66 8.13 1.55
C ALA A 220 -20.56 7.73 2.55
N THR A 221 -19.31 7.98 2.18
CA THR A 221 -18.22 7.90 3.15
C THR A 221 -18.31 9.13 4.05
N PRO A 222 -18.28 8.99 5.38
CA PRO A 222 -18.31 10.15 6.25
C PRO A 222 -17.05 10.99 6.07
N ASP A 223 -17.17 12.30 6.25
CA ASP A 223 -16.01 13.21 6.20
C ASP A 223 -15.14 13.09 7.45
N ARG A 224 -15.73 12.66 8.57
CA ARG A 224 -15.06 12.40 9.85
C ARG A 224 -15.57 11.10 10.46
N ILE A 225 -14.69 10.36 11.10
CA ILE A 225 -15.05 9.11 11.77
C ILE A 225 -15.67 9.46 13.13
N GLY A 226 -16.83 8.86 13.43
CA GLY A 226 -17.50 9.06 14.72
C GLY A 226 -16.76 8.37 15.87
N ALA A 227 -17.04 8.79 17.12
CA ALA A 227 -16.32 8.29 18.30
C ALA A 227 -16.38 6.75 18.44
N ALA A 228 -17.55 6.13 18.22
CA ALA A 228 -17.71 4.67 18.30
C ALA A 228 -16.92 3.93 17.22
N ASP A 229 -16.82 4.50 16.01
CA ASP A 229 -16.01 3.93 14.94
C ASP A 229 -14.52 4.14 15.19
N MET A 230 -14.11 5.28 15.74
CA MET A 230 -12.71 5.50 16.16
C MET A 230 -12.29 4.55 17.28
N ALA A 231 -13.15 4.33 18.27
CA ALA A 231 -12.91 3.36 19.34
C ALA A 231 -12.74 1.94 18.79
N PHE A 232 -13.57 1.56 17.82
CA PHE A 232 -13.40 0.28 17.11
C PHE A 232 -12.07 0.24 16.34
N ILE A 233 -11.68 1.30 15.64
CA ILE A 233 -10.40 1.34 14.93
C ILE A 233 -9.23 1.15 15.90
N ALA A 234 -9.25 1.85 17.04
CA ALA A 234 -8.22 1.75 18.07
C ALA A 234 -8.09 0.31 18.61
N ASP A 235 -9.22 -0.34 18.91
CA ASP A 235 -9.26 -1.75 19.34
C ASP A 235 -8.69 -2.72 18.29
N GLN A 236 -8.79 -2.37 17.01
CA GLN A 236 -8.37 -3.22 15.91
C GLN A 236 -6.94 -2.99 15.42
N ILE A 237 -6.22 -1.99 15.92
CA ILE A 237 -4.83 -1.74 15.49
C ILE A 237 -3.83 -2.22 16.55
N ASP A 238 -2.61 -2.49 16.12
CA ASP A 238 -1.49 -2.64 17.04
C ASP A 238 -0.94 -1.25 17.35
N HIS A 239 -1.26 -0.72 18.52
CA HIS A 239 -0.85 0.62 18.94
C HIS A 239 0.66 0.81 18.99
N ALA A 240 1.41 -0.18 19.48
CA ALA A 240 2.86 -0.11 19.55
C ALA A 240 3.46 -0.07 18.15
N PHE A 241 2.91 -0.87 17.25
CA PHE A 241 3.29 -0.89 15.84
C PHE A 241 3.00 0.43 15.14
N GLU A 242 1.78 0.94 15.27
CA GLU A 242 1.37 2.19 14.63
C GLU A 242 2.15 3.39 15.18
N ALA A 243 2.46 3.41 16.49
CA ALA A 243 3.32 4.43 17.09
C ALA A 243 4.74 4.42 16.50
N ARG A 244 5.30 3.26 16.17
CA ARG A 244 6.58 3.15 15.44
C ARG A 244 6.50 3.71 14.03
N LEU A 245 5.33 3.68 13.40
CA LEU A 245 5.06 4.37 12.14
C LEU A 245 4.76 5.87 12.34
N GLY A 246 4.71 6.34 13.58
CA GLY A 246 4.40 7.73 13.93
C GLY A 246 2.91 8.07 13.81
N TYR A 247 2.03 7.08 13.99
CA TYR A 247 0.59 7.26 14.03
C TYR A 247 0.07 7.05 15.46
N PHE A 248 -0.82 7.93 15.88
CA PHE A 248 -1.50 7.91 17.18
C PHE A 248 -2.99 8.14 16.92
N TYR A 249 -3.85 7.46 17.66
CA TYR A 249 -5.30 7.40 17.45
C TYR A 249 -6.04 7.65 18.76
#